data_AF-A0A6V8PFX9-F1
#
_entry.id   AF-A0A6V8PFX9-F1
#
_cell.length_a   1.000
_cell.length_b   1.000
_cell.length_c   1.000
_cell.angle_alpha   90.00
_cell.angle_beta   90.00
_cell.angle_gamma   90.00
#
_symmetry.space_group_name_H-M   'P 1'
#
loop_
_entity.id
_entity.type
_entity.pdbx_description
1 polymer ?
#
loop_
_entity_poly.entity_id
_entity_poly.type
_entity_poly.pdbx_seq_one_letter_code
_entity_poly.pdbx_strand_id
1 'polypeptide(L)'
;TITLYFSRWTETEAYLVAEKREVAVHENLPLVALQGLIKGPATDDLLPTLPSTTTVLSLEIENGLCTVNFSKEILFDAYQVGPSATGEALALGSIANTLTEFPQIQEVKILIEGKSEGEVDRWPVENFWGHVGIYESLTRDESIIGPPFEPDDQPLQI
;
A
#
# COMPACT_ATOMS: atom_id res chain seq x y z
N THR A 1 1.89 -9.61 -15.94
CA THR A 1 1.27 -8.41 -15.35
C THR A 1 1.03 -8.57 -13.86
N ILE A 2 1.26 -7.51 -13.09
CA ILE A 2 0.83 -7.33 -11.70
C ILE A 2 -0.10 -6.11 -11.61
N THR A 3 -0.99 -6.09 -10.62
CA THR A 3 -1.89 -4.95 -10.35
C THR A 3 -1.43 -4.26 -9.07
N LEU A 4 -1.24 -2.95 -9.12
CA LEU A 4 -0.86 -2.11 -7.99
C LEU A 4 -1.95 -1.09 -7.72
N TYR A 5 -2.26 -0.82 -6.46
CA TYR A 5 -3.28 0.16 -6.10
C TYR A 5 -2.64 1.43 -5.54
N PHE A 6 -2.83 2.58 -6.20
CA PHE A 6 -2.34 3.88 -5.75
C PHE A 6 -3.51 4.80 -5.41
N SER A 7 -3.25 5.86 -4.62
CA SER A 7 -4.30 6.78 -4.21
C SER A 7 -4.58 7.82 -5.29
N ARG A 8 -5.83 8.24 -5.41
CA ARG A 8 -6.27 9.38 -6.21
C ARG A 8 -7.13 10.27 -5.33
N TRP A 9 -6.87 11.56 -5.40
CA TRP A 9 -7.55 12.57 -4.61
C TRP A 9 -8.17 13.59 -5.56
N THR A 10 -9.46 13.83 -5.40
CA THR A 10 -10.20 14.91 -6.07
C THR A 10 -10.55 15.99 -5.04
N GLU A 11 -11.28 17.01 -5.45
CA GLU A 11 -11.77 18.03 -4.50
C GLU A 11 -12.69 17.44 -3.42
N THR A 12 -13.37 16.33 -3.71
CA THR A 12 -14.43 15.78 -2.87
C THR A 12 -14.21 14.33 -2.43
N GLU A 13 -13.33 13.59 -3.09
CA GLU A 13 -13.18 12.14 -2.90
C GLU A 13 -11.72 11.73 -2.83
N ALA A 14 -11.46 10.63 -2.12
CA ALA A 14 -10.17 9.96 -2.11
C ALA A 14 -10.39 8.45 -2.18
N TYR A 15 -9.75 7.78 -3.13
CA TYR A 15 -9.95 6.36 -3.42
C TYR A 15 -8.70 5.73 -4.03
N LEU A 16 -8.66 4.41 -4.11
CA LEU A 16 -7.62 3.64 -4.78
C LEU A 16 -7.94 3.41 -6.25
N VAL A 17 -6.91 3.45 -7.08
CA VAL A 17 -7.00 3.16 -8.51
C VAL A 17 -5.98 2.08 -8.87
N ALA A 18 -6.43 1.10 -9.65
CA ALA A 18 -5.58 0.02 -10.14
C ALA A 18 -4.69 0.49 -11.29
N GLU A 19 -3.38 0.27 -11.14
CA GLU A 19 -2.35 0.44 -12.16
C GLU A 19 -1.75 -0.93 -12.49
N LYS A 20 -1.78 -1.33 -13.77
CA LYS A 20 -1.21 -2.60 -14.23
C LYS A 20 0.22 -2.40 -14.73
N ARG A 21 1.15 -3.26 -14.28
CA ARG A 21 2.55 -3.27 -14.72
C ARG A 21 2.96 -4.61 -15.29
N GLU A 22 3.75 -4.59 -16.36
CA GLU A 22 4.46 -5.78 -16.83
C GLU A 22 5.75 -5.98 -16.06
N VAL A 23 6.01 -7.23 -15.66
CA VAL A 23 7.18 -7.64 -14.88
C VAL A 23 7.70 -8.96 -15.42
N ALA A 24 8.98 -9.24 -15.22
CA ALA A 24 9.60 -10.47 -15.69
C ALA A 24 9.06 -11.68 -14.92
N VAL A 25 8.87 -12.81 -15.61
CA VAL A 25 8.13 -13.99 -15.10
C VAL A 25 8.90 -14.77 -14.02
N HIS A 26 10.16 -14.43 -13.74
CA HIS A 26 11.06 -15.23 -12.89
C HIS A 26 11.20 -14.68 -11.46
N GLU A 27 10.37 -13.72 -11.07
CA GLU A 27 10.51 -13.00 -9.82
C GLU A 27 9.45 -13.44 -8.80
N ASN A 28 9.74 -13.24 -7.51
CA ASN A 28 8.74 -13.36 -6.45
C ASN A 28 7.70 -12.23 -6.64
N LEU A 29 6.63 -12.52 -7.38
CA LEU A 29 5.68 -11.49 -7.83
C LEU A 29 5.03 -10.69 -6.68
N PRO A 30 4.64 -11.28 -5.53
CA PRO A 30 4.20 -10.51 -4.36
C PRO A 30 5.23 -9.48 -3.87
N LEU A 31 6.51 -9.88 -3.79
CA LEU A 31 7.59 -8.97 -3.39
C LEU A 31 7.80 -7.87 -4.43
N VAL A 32 7.78 -8.21 -5.72
CA VAL A 32 7.89 -7.23 -6.82
C VAL A 32 6.73 -6.25 -6.81
N ALA A 33 5.50 -6.71 -6.53
CA ALA A 33 4.34 -5.85 -6.42
C ALA A 33 4.49 -4.84 -5.26
N LEU A 34 4.93 -5.32 -4.10
CA LEU A 34 5.17 -4.45 -2.95
C LEU A 34 6.31 -3.44 -3.20
N GLN A 35 7.40 -3.86 -3.84
CA GLN A 35 8.46 -2.94 -4.29
C GLN A 35 7.94 -1.93 -5.31
N GLY A 36 7.00 -2.34 -6.17
CA GLY A 36 6.29 -1.49 -7.11
C GLY A 36 5.48 -0.39 -6.42
N LEU A 37 4.82 -0.71 -5.31
CA LEU A 37 4.11 0.29 -4.49
C LEU A 37 5.08 1.29 -3.86
N ILE A 38 6.18 0.83 -3.28
CA ILE A 38 7.21 1.68 -2.66
C ILE A 38 7.84 2.64 -3.68
N LYS A 39 8.02 2.18 -4.92
CA LYS A 39 8.52 3.02 -6.02
C LYS A 39 7.54 4.14 -6.40
N GLY A 40 6.26 4.01 -6.06
CA GLY A 40 5.21 4.96 -6.43
C GLY A 40 4.62 4.69 -7.82
N PRO A 41 3.56 5.43 -8.21
CA PRO A 41 2.84 5.27 -9.46
C PRO A 41 3.68 5.64 -10.70
N ALA A 42 3.24 5.20 -11.87
CA ALA A 42 3.90 5.50 -13.15
C ALA A 42 3.44 6.84 -13.77
N THR A 43 2.40 7.45 -13.20
CA THR A 43 1.78 8.68 -13.69
C THR A 43 1.68 9.70 -12.55
N ASP A 44 1.66 10.98 -12.90
CA ASP A 44 1.52 12.08 -11.93
C ASP A 44 0.04 12.27 -11.49
N ASP A 45 -0.91 11.60 -12.14
CA ASP A 45 -2.34 11.64 -11.82
C ASP A 45 -2.73 10.77 -10.61
N LEU A 46 -1.79 9.92 -10.16
CA LEU A 46 -1.92 9.07 -8.98
C LEU A 46 -0.87 9.49 -7.97
N LEU A 47 -1.19 9.31 -6.68
CA LEU A 47 -0.33 9.65 -5.57
C LEU A 47 0.20 8.39 -4.88
N PRO A 48 1.47 8.39 -4.44
CA PRO A 48 2.07 7.26 -3.75
C PRO A 48 1.31 6.97 -2.44
N THR A 49 1.26 5.69 -2.10
CA THR A 49 0.59 5.17 -0.89
C THR A 49 1.58 4.68 0.15
N LEU A 50 2.87 4.59 -0.18
CA LEU A 50 3.94 4.24 0.75
C LEU A 50 5.07 5.27 0.62
N PRO A 51 5.79 5.57 1.72
CA PRO A 51 7.01 6.36 1.65
C PRO A 51 8.05 5.65 0.78
N SER A 52 8.75 6.40 -0.08
CA SER A 52 9.76 5.82 -0.98
C SER A 52 11.01 5.31 -0.25
N THR A 53 11.16 5.67 1.02
CA THR A 53 12.21 5.25 1.94
C THR A 53 11.92 3.89 2.60
N THR A 54 10.71 3.36 2.44
CA THR A 54 10.29 2.08 3.00
C THR A 54 11.15 0.94 2.46
N THR A 55 11.63 0.07 3.34
CA THR A 55 12.33 -1.17 2.96
C THR A 55 11.53 -2.39 3.40
N VAL A 56 11.41 -3.38 2.52
CA VAL A 56 10.86 -4.70 2.87
C VAL A 56 12.00 -5.57 3.38
N LEU A 57 11.95 -5.93 4.66
CA LEU A 57 12.93 -6.81 5.30
C LEU A 57 12.65 -8.28 4.99
N SER A 58 11.37 -8.68 5.01
CA SER A 58 10.93 -10.02 4.60
C SER A 58 9.47 -10.04 4.15
N LEU A 59 9.13 -11.05 3.35
CA LEU A 59 7.77 -11.37 2.93
C LEU A 59 7.59 -12.89 2.94
N GLU A 60 6.65 -13.37 3.75
CA GLU A 60 6.39 -14.80 3.95
C GLU A 60 4.90 -15.07 3.76
N ILE A 61 4.57 -16.17 3.06
CA ILE A 61 3.18 -16.55 2.78
C ILE A 61 2.94 -17.94 3.36
N GLU A 62 2.03 -18.04 4.33
CA GLU A 62 1.66 -19.29 4.98
C GLU A 62 0.15 -19.36 5.16
N ASN A 63 -0.49 -20.43 4.69
CA ASN A 63 -1.92 -20.72 4.88
C ASN A 63 -2.88 -19.57 4.50
N GLY A 64 -2.53 -18.76 3.48
CA GLY A 64 -3.35 -17.62 3.05
C GLY A 64 -2.97 -16.29 3.69
N LEU A 65 -2.11 -16.29 4.72
CA LEU A 65 -1.61 -15.09 5.37
C LEU A 65 -0.25 -14.68 4.78
N CYS A 66 -0.18 -13.45 4.25
CA CYS A 66 1.07 -12.83 3.84
C CYS A 66 1.60 -11.95 4.97
N THR A 67 2.68 -12.35 5.64
CA THR A 67 3.35 -11.53 6.64
C THR A 67 4.45 -10.71 5.96
N VAL A 68 4.31 -9.39 6.04
CA VAL A 68 5.27 -8.42 5.48
C VAL A 68 5.96 -7.71 6.62
N ASN A 69 7.29 -7.82 6.68
CA ASN A 69 8.10 -7.11 7.65
C ASN A 69 8.78 -5.92 6.99
N PHE A 70 8.46 -4.72 7.44
CA PHE A 70 9.08 -3.49 6.98
C PHE A 70 10.17 -3.00 7.93
N SER A 71 11.08 -2.20 7.39
CA SER A 71 12.00 -1.41 8.19
C SER A 71 11.28 -0.23 8.85
N LYS A 72 11.86 0.29 9.92
CA LYS A 72 11.28 1.39 10.71
C LYS A 72 11.01 2.68 9.95
N GLU A 73 11.68 2.94 8.82
CA GLU A 73 11.54 4.18 8.03
C GLU A 73 10.09 4.46 7.60
N ILE A 74 9.30 3.40 7.39
CA ILE A 74 7.87 3.51 7.08
C ILE A 74 7.09 4.29 8.15
N LEU A 75 7.52 4.27 9.42
CA LEU A 75 6.89 5.01 10.51
C LEU A 75 7.18 6.51 10.45
N PHE A 76 8.37 6.91 10.00
CA PHE A 76 8.87 8.27 10.15
C PHE A 76 8.59 9.15 8.92
N ASP A 77 8.41 8.54 7.76
CA ASP A 77 8.22 9.24 6.49
C ASP A 77 6.76 9.26 6.00
N ALA A 78 5.82 8.99 6.91
CA ALA A 78 4.37 8.96 6.65
C ALA A 78 3.81 10.24 6.02
N TYR A 79 4.47 11.39 6.21
CA TYR A 79 4.06 12.64 5.59
C TYR A 79 4.04 12.58 4.05
N GLN A 80 4.79 11.64 3.44
CA GLN A 80 4.83 11.43 1.99
C GLN A 80 3.53 10.83 1.44
N VAL A 81 2.68 10.23 2.29
CA VAL A 81 1.45 9.53 1.89
C VAL A 81 0.17 10.27 2.32
N GLY A 82 0.32 11.46 2.94
CA GLY A 82 -0.77 12.30 3.41
C GLY A 82 -1.09 12.09 4.90
N PRO A 83 -0.90 13.09 5.78
CA PRO A 83 -1.01 12.94 7.23
C PRO A 83 -2.47 12.97 7.72
N SER A 84 -3.33 12.13 7.14
CA SER A 84 -4.75 12.06 7.49
C SER A 84 -5.20 10.61 7.64
N ALA A 85 -6.22 10.39 8.47
CA ALA A 85 -6.85 9.08 8.62
C ALA A 85 -7.28 8.46 7.26
N THR A 86 -7.71 9.29 6.30
CA THR A 86 -8.05 8.85 4.95
C THR A 86 -6.81 8.37 4.18
N GLY A 87 -5.71 9.12 4.22
CA GLY A 87 -4.45 8.71 3.57
C GLY A 87 -3.91 7.41 4.15
N GLU A 88 -3.97 7.27 5.48
CA GLU A 88 -3.58 6.04 6.17
C GLU A 88 -4.44 4.84 5.77
N ALA A 89 -5.76 5.01 5.72
CA ALA A 89 -6.68 3.97 5.30
C ALA A 89 -6.41 3.55 3.84
N LEU A 90 -6.18 4.50 2.94
CA LEU A 90 -5.82 4.22 1.55
C LEU A 90 -4.45 3.54 1.45
N ALA A 91 -3.48 3.90 2.28
CA ALA A 91 -2.17 3.28 2.28
C ALA A 91 -2.22 1.81 2.76
N LEU A 92 -2.95 1.52 3.83
CA LEU A 92 -3.19 0.14 4.29
C LEU A 92 -4.00 -0.66 3.26
N GLY A 93 -5.06 -0.06 2.72
CA GLY A 93 -5.87 -0.65 1.65
C GLY A 93 -5.08 -0.92 0.38
N SER A 94 -4.11 -0.05 0.05
CA SER A 94 -3.21 -0.23 -1.10
C SER A 94 -2.35 -1.48 -0.95
N ILE A 95 -1.75 -1.70 0.22
CA ILE A 95 -0.99 -2.92 0.52
C ILE A 95 -1.91 -4.15 0.41
N ALA A 96 -3.05 -4.11 1.11
CA ALA A 96 -3.97 -5.24 1.19
C ALA A 96 -4.53 -5.62 -0.19
N ASN A 97 -5.09 -4.65 -0.92
CA ASN A 97 -5.68 -4.87 -2.25
C ASN A 97 -4.63 -5.34 -3.25
N THR A 98 -3.41 -4.80 -3.22
CA THR A 98 -2.32 -5.22 -4.11
C THR A 98 -1.87 -6.66 -3.84
N LEU A 99 -1.62 -7.02 -2.58
CA LEU A 99 -1.14 -8.37 -2.23
C LEU A 99 -2.23 -9.44 -2.36
N THR A 100 -3.50 -9.08 -2.16
CA THR A 100 -4.62 -10.02 -2.34
C THR A 100 -5.04 -10.25 -3.80
N GLU A 101 -4.41 -9.56 -4.76
CA GLU A 101 -4.52 -9.93 -6.20
C GLU A 101 -3.88 -11.30 -6.47
N PHE A 102 -2.97 -11.75 -5.61
CA PHE A 102 -2.36 -13.06 -5.68
C PHE A 102 -3.27 -14.10 -5.00
N PRO A 103 -3.83 -15.09 -5.72
CA PRO A 103 -4.87 -15.98 -5.19
C PRO A 103 -4.49 -16.77 -3.93
N GLN A 104 -3.19 -16.97 -3.69
CA GLN A 104 -2.68 -17.64 -2.50
C GLN A 104 -2.64 -16.74 -1.25
N ILE A 105 -2.93 -15.44 -1.37
CA ILE A 105 -2.94 -14.45 -0.28
C ILE A 105 -4.37 -13.97 -0.06
N GLN A 106 -4.92 -14.23 1.12
CA GLN A 106 -6.27 -13.84 1.54
C GLN A 106 -6.23 -12.63 2.48
N GLU A 107 -5.17 -12.53 3.28
CA GLU A 107 -4.97 -11.47 4.26
C GLU A 107 -3.48 -11.13 4.41
N VAL A 108 -3.20 -9.92 4.91
CA VAL A 108 -1.85 -9.39 5.05
C VAL A 108 -1.59 -8.97 6.49
N LYS A 109 -0.52 -9.45 7.10
CA LYS A 109 -0.05 -8.97 8.39
C LYS A 109 1.17 -8.09 8.21
N ILE A 110 1.17 -6.94 8.87
CA ILE A 110 2.31 -6.01 8.88
C ILE A 110 3.11 -6.19 10.16
N LEU A 111 4.43 -6.27 10.01
CA LEU A 111 5.41 -6.18 11.08
C LEU A 111 6.36 -5.02 10.79
N ILE A 112 6.86 -4.38 11.84
CA ILE A 112 7.91 -3.36 11.77
C ILE A 112 9.09 -3.84 12.60
N GLU A 113 10.25 -4.04 11.97
CA GLU A 113 11.43 -4.61 12.63
C GLU A 113 11.11 -5.92 13.40
N GLY A 114 10.24 -6.74 12.80
CA GLY A 114 9.78 -8.02 13.37
C GLY A 114 8.72 -7.90 14.47
N LYS A 115 8.21 -6.71 14.76
CA LYS A 115 7.21 -6.46 15.81
C LYS A 115 5.85 -6.08 15.25
N SER A 116 4.79 -6.57 15.88
CA SER A 116 3.40 -6.12 15.65
C SER A 116 2.89 -5.20 16.76
N GLU A 117 3.61 -5.08 17.88
CA GLU A 117 3.23 -4.29 19.05
C GLU A 117 4.47 -3.81 19.82
N GLY A 118 4.28 -2.82 20.70
CA GLY A 118 5.33 -2.26 21.53
C GLY A 118 6.09 -1.17 20.78
N GLU A 119 7.39 -1.03 21.03
CA GLU A 119 8.14 0.11 20.50
C GLU A 119 9.26 -0.31 19.52
N VAL A 120 9.42 0.49 18.46
CA VAL A 120 10.59 0.51 17.57
C VAL A 120 11.14 1.93 17.60
N ASP A 121 12.40 2.11 17.99
CA ASP A 121 13.05 3.44 18.08
C ASP A 121 12.23 4.50 18.85
N ARG A 122 11.62 4.10 19.98
CA ARG A 122 10.75 4.93 20.83
C ARG A 122 9.43 5.35 20.18
N TRP A 123 9.09 4.74 19.05
CA TRP A 123 7.79 4.89 18.40
C TRP A 123 6.93 3.66 18.70
N PRO A 124 5.72 3.86 19.27
CA PRO A 124 4.76 2.78 19.46
C PRO A 124 4.31 2.25 18.10
N VAL A 125 4.48 0.95 17.86
CA VAL A 125 4.09 0.27 16.62
C VAL A 125 2.57 0.32 16.46
N GLU A 126 1.82 0.24 17.56
CA GLU A 126 0.36 0.39 17.58
C GLU A 126 -0.12 1.77 17.07
N ASN A 127 0.72 2.81 17.17
CA ASN A 127 0.44 4.14 16.64
C ASN A 127 0.89 4.27 15.18
N PHE A 128 0.84 3.17 14.42
CA PHE A 128 1.18 3.16 13.00
C PHE A 128 0.36 4.22 12.26
N TRP A 129 1.07 5.27 11.85
CA TRP A 129 0.59 6.52 11.27
C TRP A 129 -0.44 7.33 12.08
N GLY A 130 -0.97 6.81 13.19
CA GLY A 130 -1.55 7.60 14.27
C GLY A 130 -3.08 7.62 14.34
N HIS A 131 -3.81 7.16 13.31
CA HIS A 131 -5.28 7.14 13.33
C HIS A 131 -5.88 5.74 13.15
N VAL A 132 -5.20 4.87 12.40
CA VAL A 132 -5.78 3.56 12.00
C VAL A 132 -5.20 2.38 12.80
N GLY A 133 -3.92 2.46 13.18
CA GLY A 133 -3.21 1.38 13.89
C GLY A 133 -2.91 0.15 13.02
N ILE A 134 -2.05 -0.76 13.50
CA ILE A 134 -1.81 -2.04 12.82
C ILE A 134 -2.82 -3.06 13.35
N TYR A 135 -3.83 -3.38 12.53
CA TYR A 135 -4.77 -4.46 12.82
C TYR A 135 -4.07 -5.83 12.82
N GLU A 136 -4.70 -6.84 13.44
CA GLU A 136 -4.16 -8.22 13.45
C GLU A 136 -3.82 -8.72 12.04
N SER A 137 -4.67 -8.40 11.06
CA SER A 137 -4.44 -8.58 9.63
C SER A 137 -5.30 -7.59 8.81
N LEU A 138 -4.85 -7.31 7.58
CA LEU A 138 -5.53 -6.50 6.58
C LEU A 138 -6.18 -7.41 5.54
N THR A 139 -7.38 -7.06 5.10
CA THR A 139 -8.12 -7.79 4.07
C THR A 139 -8.45 -6.88 2.90
N ARG A 140 -8.79 -7.48 1.76
CA ARG A 140 -9.20 -6.75 0.56
C ARG A 140 -10.46 -5.93 0.87
N ASP A 141 -10.44 -4.66 0.51
CA ASP A 141 -11.60 -3.76 0.56
C ASP A 141 -11.83 -3.14 -0.82
N GLU A 142 -12.86 -3.61 -1.51
CA GLU A 142 -13.22 -3.11 -2.83
C GLU A 142 -14.04 -1.81 -2.77
N SER A 143 -14.59 -1.45 -1.60
CA SER A 143 -15.41 -0.25 -1.45
C SER A 143 -14.62 1.05 -1.55
N ILE A 144 -13.30 0.97 -1.34
CA ILE A 144 -12.36 2.08 -1.49
C ILE A 144 -11.68 2.12 -2.86
N ILE A 145 -12.04 1.21 -3.78
CA ILE A 145 -11.50 1.18 -5.15
C ILE A 145 -12.44 1.97 -6.06
N GLY A 146 -11.91 3.05 -6.64
CA GLY A 146 -12.62 3.85 -7.64
C GLY A 146 -12.52 3.29 -9.06
N PRO A 147 -13.10 3.99 -10.04
CA PRO A 147 -13.00 3.59 -11.43
C PRO A 147 -11.54 3.52 -11.91
N PRO A 148 -11.23 2.68 -12.91
CA PRO A 148 -9.90 2.65 -13.51
C PRO A 148 -9.53 4.02 -14.06
N PHE A 149 -8.22 4.35 -14.01
CA PHE A 149 -7.73 5.59 -14.59
C PHE A 149 -7.89 5.56 -16.11
N GLU A 150 -8.74 6.43 -16.65
CA GLU A 150 -8.85 6.72 -18.08
C GLU A 150 -8.21 8.09 -18.35
N PRO A 151 -7.11 8.17 -19.14
CA PRO A 151 -6.39 9.43 -19.37
C PRO A 151 -7.20 10.53 -20.08
N ASP A 152 -8.35 10.20 -20.68
CA ASP A 152 -9.14 11.08 -21.55
C ASP A 152 -10.15 11.99 -20.81
N ASP A 153 -10.24 11.91 -19.48
CA ASP A 153 -11.20 12.70 -18.67
C ASP A 153 -10.69 14.10 -18.29
N GLN A 154 -9.71 14.65 -19.03
CA GLN A 154 -9.41 16.08 -18.92
C GLN A 154 -10.40 16.87 -19.78
N PRO A 155 -11.20 17.80 -19.20
CA PRO A 155 -12.02 18.67 -20.03
C PRO A 155 -11.10 19.42 -21.00
N LEU A 156 -11.42 19.35 -22.29
CA LEU A 156 -10.79 20.18 -23.31
C LEU A 156 -10.77 21.62 -22.82
N GLN A 157 -9.58 22.15 -22.51
CA GLN A 157 -9.43 23.57 -22.26
C GLN A 157 -9.81 24.30 -23.55
N ILE A 158 -10.94 24.99 -23.51
CA ILE A 158 -11.47 25.87 -24.56
C ILE A 158 -10.66 27.17 -24.60
#